data_AF-A0A368YNM7-F1
#
_entry.id   AF-A0A368YNM7-F1
#
_cell.length_a   1.000
_cell.length_b   1.000
_cell.length_c   1.000
_cell.angle_alpha   90.00
_cell.angle_beta   90.00
_cell.angle_gamma   90.00
#
_symmetry.space_group_name_H-M   'P 1'
#
loop_
_entity.id
_entity.type
_entity.pdbx_description
1 polymer ?
#
loop_
_entity_poly.entity_id
_entity_poly.type
_entity_poly.pdbx_seq_one_letter_code
_entity_poly.pdbx_strand_id
1 'polypeptide(L)'
;MTNTLINYIKFDEANKTLTGNIASLAFDIEITGEAFASDNEKAPIFRIYGMTPRGRHIEIGGIWEKESQLGKPYLTMSVNTGHAKLNANLGRYPGQDDETLLAIIPWRD
;
A
#
# COMPACT_ATOMS: atom_id res chain seq x y z
N MET A 1 19.00 -14.55 -3.44
CA MET A 1 18.38 -14.04 -4.68
C MET A 1 17.80 -12.69 -4.33
N THR A 2 18.34 -11.61 -4.90
CA THR A 2 17.84 -10.25 -4.63
C THR A 2 16.41 -10.16 -5.14
N ASN A 3 15.46 -9.94 -4.23
CA ASN A 3 14.05 -9.81 -4.56
C ASN A 3 13.88 -8.53 -5.40
N THR A 4 13.68 -8.67 -6.72
CA THR A 4 13.60 -7.55 -7.68
C THR A 4 12.24 -6.87 -7.68
N LEU A 5 11.42 -7.11 -6.66
CA LEU A 5 10.06 -6.58 -6.58
C LEU A 5 10.13 -5.11 -6.17
N ILE A 6 9.49 -4.27 -6.98
CA ILE A 6 9.39 -2.83 -6.74
C ILE A 6 7.93 -2.42 -6.80
N ASN A 7 7.57 -1.38 -6.04
CA ASN A 7 6.23 -0.83 -6.01
C ASN A 7 5.18 -1.92 -5.74
N TYR A 8 5.29 -2.57 -4.58
CA TYR A 8 4.39 -3.66 -4.18
C TYR A 8 3.89 -3.48 -2.76
N ILE A 9 2.76 -4.14 -2.48
CA ILE A 9 2.25 -4.44 -1.14
C ILE A 9 2.11 -5.95 -1.05
N LYS A 10 2.62 -6.54 0.02
CA LYS A 10 2.37 -7.93 0.39
C LYS A 10 1.60 -7.98 1.70
N PHE A 11 0.40 -8.52 1.66
CA PHE A 11 -0.41 -8.74 2.86
C PHE A 11 0.05 -9.99 3.61
N ASP A 12 0.03 -9.88 4.93
CA ASP A 12 0.10 -11.01 5.85
C ASP A 12 -1.28 -11.12 6.51
N GLU A 13 -2.12 -11.99 5.95
CA GLU A 13 -3.49 -12.17 6.43
C GLU A 13 -3.56 -12.73 7.86
N ALA A 14 -2.58 -13.56 8.24
CA ALA A 14 -2.54 -14.18 9.56
C ALA A 14 -2.28 -13.13 10.65
N ASN A 15 -1.36 -12.20 10.39
CA ASN A 15 -1.00 -11.15 11.33
C ASN A 15 -1.76 -9.84 11.13
N LYS A 16 -2.59 -9.74 10.07
CA LYS A 16 -3.30 -8.52 9.67
C LYS A 16 -2.35 -7.33 9.47
N THR A 17 -1.19 -7.60 8.87
CA THR A 17 -0.16 -6.60 8.56
C THR A 17 0.15 -6.62 7.06
N LEU A 18 0.98 -5.68 6.64
CA LEU A 18 1.55 -5.66 5.30
C LEU A 18 2.98 -5.15 5.31
N THR A 19 3.71 -5.52 4.26
CA THR A 19 5.03 -4.98 3.92
C THR A 19 5.05 -4.58 2.46
N GLY A 20 5.96 -3.69 2.06
CA GLY A 20 6.05 -3.25 0.69
C GLY A 20 7.12 -2.21 0.50
N ASN A 21 7.27 -1.75 -0.74
CA ASN A 21 8.10 -0.59 -1.04
C ASN A 21 7.43 0.33 -2.04
N ILE A 22 7.85 1.60 -2.01
CA ILE A 22 7.51 2.61 -3.01
C ILE A 22 8.82 3.18 -3.54
N ALA A 23 9.08 2.92 -4.81
CA ALA A 23 10.28 3.31 -5.51
C ALA A 23 9.97 4.25 -6.68
N SER A 24 10.78 5.30 -6.80
CA SER A 24 10.79 6.26 -7.90
C SER A 24 12.25 6.58 -8.26
N LEU A 25 12.44 7.40 -9.30
CA LEU A 25 13.78 7.90 -9.65
C LEU A 25 14.44 8.73 -8.53
N ALA A 26 13.64 9.26 -7.58
CA ALA A 26 14.12 10.17 -6.54
C ALA A 26 14.28 9.52 -5.16
N PHE A 27 13.56 8.43 -4.88
CA PHE A 27 13.56 7.77 -3.58
C PHE A 27 13.12 6.31 -3.73
N ASP A 28 13.55 5.50 -2.77
CA ASP A 28 13.14 4.12 -2.60
C ASP A 28 12.93 3.90 -1.11
N ILE A 29 11.69 3.64 -0.71
CA ILE A 29 11.31 3.54 0.70
C ILE A 29 10.55 2.25 0.97
N GLU A 30 10.93 1.58 2.06
CA GLU A 30 10.15 0.52 2.67
C GLU A 30 8.92 1.12 3.36
N ILE A 31 7.81 0.39 3.28
CA ILE A 31 6.56 0.71 3.97
C ILE A 31 6.04 -0.53 4.70
N THR A 32 5.37 -0.28 5.81
CA THR A 32 4.65 -1.30 6.58
C THR A 32 3.22 -0.85 6.80
N GLY A 33 2.36 -1.75 7.26
CA GLY A 33 1.00 -1.38 7.61
C GLY A 33 0.33 -2.42 8.49
N GLU A 34 -0.77 -2.00 9.09
CA GLU A 34 -1.58 -2.83 9.98
C GLU A 34 -3.07 -2.55 9.73
N ALA A 35 -3.90 -3.57 9.92
CA ALA A 35 -5.34 -3.42 9.77
C ALA A 35 -5.87 -2.37 10.76
N PHE A 36 -6.77 -1.53 10.27
CA PHE A 36 -7.41 -0.49 11.06
C PHE A 36 -8.91 -0.77 11.17
N ALA A 37 -9.38 -0.99 12.40
CA ALA A 37 -10.79 -1.17 12.68
C ALA A 37 -11.42 0.19 13.04
N SER A 38 -12.47 0.56 12.31
CA SER A 38 -13.26 1.76 12.57
C SER A 38 -14.71 1.51 12.23
N ASP A 39 -15.60 2.18 12.95
CA ASP A 39 -17.04 2.28 12.70
C ASP A 39 -17.37 3.30 11.59
N ASN A 40 -16.40 4.09 11.15
CA ASN A 40 -16.57 5.03 10.05
C ASN A 40 -16.35 4.31 8.71
N GLU A 41 -17.39 4.22 7.89
CA GLU A 41 -17.36 3.60 6.56
C GLU A 41 -16.34 4.24 5.59
N LYS A 42 -15.91 5.48 5.86
CA LYS A 42 -14.89 6.19 5.05
C LYS A 42 -13.47 6.01 5.57
N ALA A 43 -13.29 5.32 6.69
CA ALA A 43 -11.97 5.04 7.23
C ALA A 43 -11.18 4.08 6.33
N PRO A 44 -9.85 4.15 6.32
CA PRO A 44 -9.04 3.12 5.69
C PRO A 44 -9.22 1.78 6.41
N ILE A 45 -9.05 0.68 5.69
CA ILE A 45 -9.01 -0.67 6.26
C ILE A 45 -7.61 -1.06 6.73
N PHE A 46 -6.56 -0.38 6.26
CA PHE A 46 -5.19 -0.48 6.75
C PHE A 46 -4.56 0.91 6.89
N ARG A 47 -3.79 1.13 7.95
CA ARG A 47 -2.86 2.26 8.06
C ARG A 47 -1.52 1.89 7.46
N ILE A 48 -0.88 2.85 6.80
CA ILE A 48 0.44 2.70 6.19
C ILE A 48 1.44 3.57 6.92
N TYR A 49 2.59 2.98 7.21
CA TYR A 49 3.68 3.60 7.93
C TYR A 49 4.95 3.63 7.09
N GLY A 50 5.70 4.72 7.24
CA GLY A 50 7.07 4.85 6.74
C GLY A 50 8.05 5.09 7.89
N MET A 51 9.34 4.95 7.59
CA MET A 51 10.41 5.26 8.54
C MET A 51 11.06 6.61 8.23
N THR A 52 11.19 7.44 9.25
CA THR A 52 12.02 8.66 9.17
C THR A 52 13.51 8.32 9.17
N PRO A 53 14.40 9.23 8.74
CA PRO A 53 15.86 9.03 8.81
C PRO A 53 16.41 8.72 10.22
N ARG A 54 15.63 8.99 11.27
CA ARG A 54 15.96 8.69 12.67
C ARG A 54 15.35 7.38 13.16
N GLY A 55 14.79 6.55 12.28
CA GLY A 55 14.19 5.26 12.62
C GLY A 55 12.85 5.34 13.36
N ARG A 56 12.14 6.47 13.26
CA ARG A 56 10.78 6.60 13.83
C ARG A 56 9.73 6.20 12.81
N HIS A 57 8.80 5.34 13.20
CA HIS A 57 7.59 5.06 12.43
C HIS A 57 6.65 6.25 12.46
N ILE A 58 6.14 6.63 11.29
CA ILE A 58 5.11 7.65 11.14
C ILE A 58 4.02 7.13 10.22
N GLU A 59 2.76 7.44 10.53
CA GLU A 59 1.65 7.18 9.62
C GLU A 59 1.78 8.11 8.40
N ILE A 60 1.76 7.52 7.21
CA ILE A 60 1.91 8.25 5.94
C ILE A 60 0.66 8.13 5.05
N GLY A 61 -0.31 7.30 5.41
CA GLY A 61 -1.52 7.11 4.64
C GLY A 61 -2.29 5.84 4.98
N GLY A 62 -3.08 5.36 4.02
CA GLY A 62 -3.93 4.20 4.22
C GLY A 62 -4.28 3.45 2.94
N ILE A 63 -4.94 2.32 3.12
CA ILE A 63 -5.59 1.54 2.07
C ILE A 63 -7.09 1.51 2.36
N TRP A 64 -7.90 1.70 1.33
CA TRP A 64 -9.36 1.60 1.38
C TRP A 64 -9.82 0.49 0.45
N GLU A 65 -10.88 -0.20 0.84
CA GLU A 65 -11.68 -1.00 -0.08
C GLU A 65 -12.77 -0.12 -0.70
N LYS A 66 -12.93 -0.22 -2.01
CA LYS A 66 -13.95 0.50 -2.79
C LYS A 66 -14.66 -0.46 -3.72
N GLU A 67 -15.83 -0.05 -4.20
CA GLU A 67 -16.60 -0.80 -5.19
C GLU A 67 -16.48 -0.13 -6.58
N SER A 68 -16.22 -0.94 -7.61
CA SER A 68 -16.19 -0.49 -9.00
C SER A 68 -17.61 -0.29 -9.55
N GLN A 69 -17.74 0.35 -10.72
CA GLN A 69 -19.05 0.52 -11.39
C GLN A 69 -19.75 -0.82 -11.71
N LEU A 70 -19.00 -1.93 -11.72
CA LEU A 70 -19.53 -3.28 -11.95
C LEU A 70 -19.83 -4.04 -10.64
N GLY A 71 -19.82 -3.35 -9.49
CA GLY A 71 -20.08 -3.97 -8.18
C GLY A 71 -18.93 -4.82 -7.64
N LYS A 72 -17.74 -4.76 -8.25
CA LYS A 72 -16.58 -5.56 -7.80
C LYS A 72 -15.72 -4.76 -6.81
N PRO A 73 -15.34 -5.33 -5.66
CA PRO A 73 -14.43 -4.68 -4.73
C PRO A 73 -13.04 -4.53 -5.34
N TYR A 74 -12.35 -3.46 -4.98
CA TYR A 74 -10.95 -3.20 -5.31
C TYR A 74 -10.29 -2.37 -4.21
N LEU A 75 -8.98 -2.49 -4.09
CA LEU A 75 -8.20 -1.74 -3.12
C LEU A 75 -7.61 -0.48 -3.77
N THR A 76 -7.68 0.63 -3.04
CA THR A 76 -7.00 1.88 -3.36
C THR A 76 -6.11 2.30 -2.21
N MET A 77 -5.00 2.94 -2.52
CA MET A 77 -4.03 3.42 -1.57
C MET A 77 -3.80 4.92 -1.79
N SER A 78 -3.66 5.67 -0.69
CA SER A 78 -3.18 7.05 -0.73
C SER A 78 -2.14 7.24 0.36
N VAL A 79 -0.97 7.73 -0.01
CA VAL A 79 0.15 8.02 0.91
C VAL A 79 0.80 9.37 0.61
N ASN A 80 1.41 9.98 1.62
CA ASN A 80 2.29 11.13 1.47
C ASN A 80 3.69 10.76 1.95
N THR A 81 4.66 10.72 1.02
CA THR A 81 6.03 10.29 1.31
C THR A 81 6.92 11.45 1.77
N GLY A 82 6.39 12.66 1.92
CA GLY A 82 7.16 13.90 2.11
C GLY A 82 7.74 14.45 0.80
N HIS A 83 7.96 13.61 -0.22
CA HIS A 83 8.37 14.02 -1.56
C HIS A 83 7.16 14.24 -2.49
N ALA A 84 6.17 13.37 -2.39
CA ALA A 84 4.96 13.45 -3.20
C ALA A 84 3.78 12.79 -2.50
N LYS A 85 2.57 13.24 -2.85
CA LYS A 85 1.37 12.45 -2.64
C LYS A 85 1.27 11.41 -3.75
N LEU A 86 1.01 10.16 -3.38
CA LEU A 86 0.78 9.06 -4.30
C LEU A 86 -0.61 8.48 -4.03
N ASN A 87 -1.46 8.52 -5.05
CA ASN A 87 -2.69 7.74 -5.08
C ASN A 87 -2.49 6.56 -6.04
N ALA A 88 -3.00 5.39 -5.67
CA ALA A 88 -2.84 4.17 -6.45
C ALA A 88 -4.04 3.24 -6.30
N ASN A 89 -4.18 2.35 -7.28
CA ASN A 89 -4.95 1.13 -7.11
C ASN A 89 -3.98 -0.01 -6.83
N LEU A 90 -4.43 -1.02 -6.09
CA LEU A 90 -3.67 -2.24 -5.88
C LEU A 90 -4.26 -3.35 -6.75
N GLY A 91 -3.40 -4.00 -7.53
CA GLY A 91 -3.80 -5.10 -8.42
C GLY A 91 -2.81 -6.25 -8.33
N ARG A 92 -3.17 -7.43 -8.84
CA ARG A 92 -2.30 -8.61 -8.83
C ARG A 92 -0.92 -8.27 -9.39
N TYR A 93 0.13 -8.61 -8.66
CA TYR A 93 1.49 -8.36 -9.13
C TYR A 93 1.77 -9.22 -10.39
N PRO A 94 2.22 -8.64 -11.52
CA PRO A 94 2.41 -9.38 -12.76
C PRO A 94 3.40 -10.54 -12.65
N GLY A 95 3.04 -11.70 -13.20
CA GLY A 95 3.92 -12.87 -13.27
C GLY A 95 4.21 -13.53 -11.92
N GLN A 96 3.35 -13.31 -10.92
CA GLN A 96 3.43 -13.95 -9.61
C GLN A 96 2.12 -14.70 -9.33
N ASP A 97 2.24 -15.89 -8.76
CA ASP A 97 1.09 -16.72 -8.34
C ASP A 97 0.58 -16.34 -6.94
N ASP A 98 1.34 -15.53 -6.20
CA ASP A 98 1.01 -15.08 -4.85
C ASP A 98 -0.08 -14.00 -4.87
N GLU A 99 -1.31 -14.38 -4.51
CA GLU A 99 -2.45 -13.46 -4.48
C GLU A 99 -2.36 -12.39 -3.38
N THR A 100 -1.50 -12.61 -2.37
CA THR A 100 -1.25 -11.63 -1.30
C THR A 100 -0.29 -10.53 -1.74
N LEU A 101 0.39 -10.72 -2.89
CA LEU A 101 1.33 -9.77 -3.47
C LEU A 101 0.65 -8.93 -4.55
N LEU A 102 0.46 -7.66 -4.27
CA LEU A 102 -0.15 -6.69 -5.17
C LEU A 102 0.86 -5.67 -5.65
N ALA A 103 0.76 -5.30 -6.92
CA ALA A 103 1.44 -4.14 -7.47
C ALA A 103 0.73 -2.84 -7.05
N ILE A 104 1.53 -1.83 -6.75
CA ILE A 104 1.08 -0.45 -6.59
C ILE A 104 1.02 0.16 -7.99
N ILE A 105 -0.18 0.53 -8.43
CA ILE A 105 -0.42 1.12 -9.76
C ILE A 105 -0.82 2.59 -9.56
N PRO A 106 0.14 3.54 -9.64
CA PRO A 106 -0.16 4.94 -9.41
C PRO A 106 -1.02 5.53 -10.52
N TRP A 107 -1.87 6.47 -10.15
CA TRP A 107 -2.62 7.28 -11.09
C TRP A 107 -2.50 8.76 -10.74
N ARG A 108 -2.73 9.62 -11.74
CA ARG A 108 -2.82 11.07 -11.56
C ARG A 108 -4.26 11.47 -11.83
N ASP A 109 -4.78 12.33 -10.98
CA ASP A 109 -6.01 13.09 -11.25
C ASP A 109 -5.80 14.09 -12.40
#